data_AF-A0ABD3JYC8-F1
#
_entry.id   AF-A0ABD3JYC8-F1
#
_cell.length_a   1.000
_cell.length_b   1.000
_cell.length_c   1.000
_cell.angle_alpha   90.00
_cell.angle_beta   90.00
_cell.angle_gamma   90.00
#
_symmetry.space_group_name_H-M   'P 1'
#
loop_
_entity.id
_entity.type
_entity.pdbx_description
1 polymer ?
#
loop_
_entity_poly.entity_id
_entity_poly.type
_entity_poly.pdbx_seq_one_letter_code
_entity_poly.pdbx_strand_id
1 'polypeptide(L)'
;MKILRLCECDQNKLSKIKVVRLLIAQVLTVISQKQKAALREVYKKKKYLPLDLHPKKTIAIRRRLTKYQSSFLFCNFKNIKSKKLNLVTPKGFLNIYLPNSLAFP
;
A
#
# COMPACT_ATOMS: atom_id res chain seq x y z
N MET A 1 17.90 11.91 -31.80
CA MET A 1 16.81 12.12 -32.80
C MET A 1 16.24 13.55 -32.82
N LYS A 2 16.94 14.57 -32.29
CA LYS A 2 16.50 15.98 -32.36
C LYS A 2 16.98 16.67 -33.65
N ILE A 3 18.10 16.19 -34.20
CA ILE A 3 18.73 16.66 -35.43
C ILE A 3 17.84 16.39 -36.67
N LEU A 4 17.18 15.23 -36.74
CA LEU A 4 16.32 14.81 -37.87
C LEU A 4 15.03 15.62 -38.08
N ARG A 5 14.73 16.59 -37.20
CA ARG A 5 13.57 17.49 -37.38
C ARG A 5 14.00 18.89 -37.84
N LEU A 6 15.28 19.24 -37.64
CA LEU A 6 15.83 20.56 -37.93
C LEU A 6 16.29 20.67 -39.38
N CYS A 7 16.73 19.56 -39.97
CA CYS A 7 16.98 19.47 -41.40
C CYS A 7 15.68 18.99 -42.10
N GLU A 8 15.38 19.51 -43.28
CA GLU A 8 14.26 19.04 -44.11
C GLU A 8 14.56 17.63 -44.61
N CYS A 9 14.19 16.62 -43.82
CA CYS A 9 14.34 15.21 -44.19
C CYS A 9 12.97 14.59 -44.51
N ASP A 10 13.01 13.51 -45.29
CA ASP A 10 11.84 12.77 -45.77
C ASP A 10 10.80 12.47 -44.67
N GLN A 11 9.51 12.63 -45.00
CA GLN A 11 8.37 12.35 -44.12
C GLN A 11 8.39 10.91 -43.55
N ASN A 12 8.93 9.97 -44.32
CA ASN A 12 9.11 8.57 -43.91
C ASN A 12 10.07 8.37 -42.72
N LYS A 13 11.03 9.28 -42.54
CA LYS A 13 11.95 9.26 -41.39
C LYS A 13 11.29 9.90 -40.17
N LEU A 14 10.50 10.95 -40.38
CA LEU A 14 9.77 11.66 -39.32
C LEU A 14 8.70 10.79 -38.66
N SER A 15 7.95 10.01 -39.45
CA SER A 15 6.91 9.10 -38.94
C SER A 15 7.46 8.03 -38.00
N LYS A 16 8.69 7.56 -38.22
CA LYS A 16 9.36 6.52 -37.42
C LYS A 16 9.86 7.02 -36.05
N ILE A 17 10.02 8.33 -35.85
CA ILE A 17 10.58 8.90 -34.61
C ILE A 17 9.75 8.52 -33.38
N LYS A 18 8.42 8.55 -33.48
CA LYS A 18 7.52 8.21 -32.36
C LYS A 18 7.71 6.75 -31.95
N VAL A 19 7.74 5.84 -32.93
CA VAL A 19 7.91 4.41 -32.71
C VAL A 19 9.25 4.12 -32.04
N VAL A 20 10.35 4.69 -32.55
CA VAL A 20 11.69 4.50 -31.98
C VAL A 20 11.76 5.00 -30.53
N ARG A 21 11.15 6.15 -30.21
CA ARG A 21 11.11 6.67 -28.82
C ARG A 21 10.36 5.73 -27.88
N LEU A 22 9.23 5.17 -28.33
CA LEU A 22 8.45 4.23 -27.54
C LEU A 22 9.25 2.93 -27.31
N LEU A 23 9.92 2.41 -28.33
CA LEU A 23 10.75 1.21 -28.20
C LEU A 23 11.92 1.43 -27.23
N ILE A 24 12.62 2.57 -27.33
CA ILE A 24 13.70 2.92 -26.40
C ILE A 24 13.16 3.00 -24.97
N ALA A 25 12.01 3.65 -24.77
CA ALA A 25 11.38 3.74 -23.45
C ALA A 25 11.02 2.35 -22.92
N GLN A 26 10.44 1.47 -23.73
CA GLN A 26 10.09 0.10 -23.34
C GLN A 26 11.33 -0.69 -22.91
N VAL A 27 12.41 -0.67 -23.69
CA VAL A 27 13.67 -1.36 -23.33
C VAL A 27 14.23 -0.83 -22.00
N LEU A 28 14.27 0.49 -21.81
CA LEU A 28 14.73 1.09 -20.56
C LEU A 28 13.84 0.74 -19.36
N THR A 29 12.52 0.64 -19.56
CA THR A 29 11.61 0.20 -18.49
C THR A 29 11.87 -1.24 -18.08
N VAL A 30 12.08 -2.16 -19.03
CA VAL A 30 12.40 -3.57 -18.73
C VAL A 30 13.72 -3.68 -17.97
N ILE A 31 14.76 -2.95 -18.39
CA ILE A 31 16.05 -2.91 -17.70
C ILE A 31 15.88 -2.38 -16.26
N SER A 32 15.17 -1.27 -16.10
CA SER A 32 14.92 -0.65 -14.80
C SER A 32 14.12 -1.55 -13.86
N GLN A 33 13.12 -2.28 -14.38
CA GLN A 33 12.33 -3.25 -13.62
C GLN A 33 13.21 -4.40 -13.12
N LYS A 34 14.02 -5.01 -14.00
CA LYS A 34 14.95 -6.10 -13.64
C LYS A 34 15.98 -5.67 -12.60
N GLN A 35 16.59 -4.50 -12.77
CA GLN A 35 17.53 -3.93 -11.79
C GLN A 35 16.88 -3.75 -10.41
N LYS A 36 15.68 -3.17 -10.36
CA LYS A 36 14.94 -2.99 -9.10
C LYS A 36 14.55 -4.33 -8.46
N ALA A 37 14.18 -5.34 -9.25
CA ALA A 37 13.85 -6.66 -8.74
C ALA A 37 15.07 -7.33 -8.09
N ALA A 38 16.22 -7.33 -8.76
CA ALA A 38 17.47 -7.86 -8.19
C ALA A 38 17.87 -7.14 -6.89
N LEU A 39 17.74 -5.80 -6.83
CA LEU A 39 17.96 -5.05 -5.59
C LEU A 39 16.97 -5.46 -4.48
N ARG A 40 15.69 -5.66 -4.79
CA ARG A 40 14.70 -6.11 -3.79
C ARG A 40 15.07 -7.45 -3.17
N GLU A 41 15.60 -8.37 -3.95
CA GLU A 41 16.06 -9.68 -3.46
C GLU A 41 17.24 -9.53 -2.50
N VAL A 42 18.26 -8.74 -2.90
CA VAL A 42 19.45 -8.48 -2.09
C VAL A 42 19.12 -7.80 -0.75
N TYR A 43 18.14 -6.89 -0.73
CA TYR A 43 17.79 -6.11 0.48
C TYR A 43 16.60 -6.66 1.29
N LYS A 44 15.99 -7.80 0.90
CA LYS A 44 14.74 -8.31 1.50
C LYS A 44 14.78 -8.53 3.02
N LYS A 45 15.94 -8.94 3.57
CA LYS A 45 16.11 -9.30 4.99
C LYS A 45 17.03 -8.33 5.74
N LYS A 46 17.49 -7.27 5.08
CA LYS A 46 18.38 -6.28 5.71
C LYS A 46 17.55 -5.29 6.52
N LYS A 47 18.05 -4.90 7.70
CA LYS A 47 17.38 -3.93 8.58
C LYS A 47 17.20 -2.56 7.91
N TYR A 48 18.22 -2.12 7.15
CA TYR A 48 18.22 -0.83 6.48
C TYR A 48 18.06 -1.03 4.97
N LEU A 49 17.04 -0.39 4.41
CA LEU A 49 16.81 -0.34 2.97
C LEU A 49 17.21 1.05 2.45
N PRO A 50 17.68 1.15 1.20
CA PRO A 50 17.87 2.45 0.56
C PRO A 50 16.52 3.15 0.34
N LEU A 51 16.54 4.48 0.30
CA LEU A 51 15.35 5.35 0.26
C LEU A 51 14.40 5.04 -0.90
N ASP A 52 14.94 4.62 -2.05
CA ASP A 52 14.17 4.32 -3.26
C ASP A 52 13.32 3.05 -3.14
N LEU A 53 13.76 2.10 -2.32
CA LEU A 53 13.07 0.82 -2.08
C LEU A 53 12.05 0.91 -0.95
N HIS A 54 11.96 2.04 -0.26
CA HIS A 54 10.92 2.24 0.75
C HIS A 54 9.52 2.24 0.14
N PRO A 55 8.53 1.66 0.83
CA PRO A 55 7.14 1.76 0.40
C PRO A 55 6.70 3.22 0.43
N LYS A 56 6.18 3.71 -0.70
CA LYS A 56 5.62 5.06 -0.81
C LYS A 56 4.28 5.10 -0.07
N LYS A 57 4.31 5.62 1.15
CA LYS A 57 3.14 5.88 2.02
C LYS A 57 3.15 7.35 2.41
N THR A 58 2.00 7.90 2.79
CA THR A 58 1.91 9.26 3.32
C THR A 58 2.77 9.42 4.58
N ILE A 59 3.19 10.66 4.86
CA ILE A 59 4.05 10.97 6.01
C ILE A 59 3.36 10.57 7.32
N ALA A 60 2.06 10.83 7.47
CA ALA A 60 1.27 10.43 8.64
C ALA A 60 1.31 8.92 8.89
N ILE A 61 1.16 8.10 7.83
CA ILE A 61 1.21 6.63 7.93
C ILE A 61 2.62 6.14 8.28
N ARG A 62 3.69 6.83 7.87
CA ARG A 62 5.06 6.48 8.23
C ARG A 62 5.41 6.82 9.69
N ARG A 63 4.81 7.88 10.24
CA ARG A 63 5.07 8.36 11.61
C ARG A 63 4.22 7.69 12.69
N ARG A 64 3.09 7.08 12.34
CA ARG A 64 2.21 6.40 13.30
C ARG A 64 2.90 5.20 13.96
N LEU A 65 2.40 4.80 15.12
CA LEU A 65 2.85 3.60 15.85
C LEU A 65 2.67 2.33 15.04
N THR A 66 3.54 1.35 15.27
CA THR A 66 3.37 0.00 14.69
C THR A 66 2.15 -0.68 15.30
N LYS A 67 1.50 -1.60 14.56
CA LYS A 67 0.31 -2.34 15.05
C LYS A 67 0.60 -3.07 16.36
N TYR A 68 1.81 -3.59 16.51
CA TYR A 68 2.28 -4.22 17.73
C TYR A 68 2.37 -3.21 18.88
N GLN A 69 3.01 -2.05 18.68
CA GLN A 69 3.08 -1.01 19.70
C GLN A 69 1.70 -0.50 20.10
N SER A 70 0.80 -0.25 19.14
CA SER A 70 -0.56 0.20 19.46
C SER A 70 -1.33 -0.85 20.26
N SER A 71 -1.20 -2.14 19.91
CA SER A 71 -1.82 -3.23 20.66
C SER A 71 -1.20 -3.41 22.04
N PHE A 72 0.11 -3.25 22.17
CA PHE A 72 0.83 -3.35 23.43
C PHE A 72 0.45 -2.19 24.36
N LEU A 73 0.46 -0.94 23.87
CA LEU A 73 -0.04 0.22 24.61
C LEU A 73 -1.50 0.03 25.02
N PHE A 74 -2.35 -0.46 24.11
CA PHE A 74 -3.76 -0.75 24.40
C PHE A 74 -3.95 -1.85 25.45
N CYS A 75 -3.20 -2.95 25.37
CA CYS A 75 -3.23 -4.05 26.34
C CYS A 75 -2.68 -3.67 27.72
N ASN A 76 -1.67 -2.79 27.77
CA ASN A 76 -1.15 -2.24 29.04
C ASN A 76 -2.14 -1.24 29.67
N PHE A 77 -2.83 -0.43 28.86
CA PHE A 77 -3.90 0.45 29.35
C PHE A 77 -5.09 -0.34 29.92
N LYS A 78 -5.29 -1.58 29.44
CA LYS A 78 -6.24 -2.54 30.01
C LYS A 78 -5.56 -3.46 31.05
N ASN A 79 -5.22 -2.91 32.22
CA ASN A 79 -5.24 -3.63 33.50
C ASN A 79 -5.15 -2.62 34.66
N ILE A 80 -6.06 -2.57 35.65
CA ILE A 80 -6.43 -3.68 36.57
C ILE A 80 -7.95 -3.94 36.69
N LYS A 81 -8.85 -3.00 36.36
CA LYS A 81 -10.28 -3.08 36.78
C LYS A 81 -11.26 -3.75 35.78
N SER A 82 -10.90 -3.93 34.52
CA SER A 82 -11.83 -4.29 33.42
C SER A 82 -11.64 -5.68 32.78
N LYS A 83 -10.58 -6.43 33.12
CA LYS A 83 -10.40 -7.82 32.63
C LYS A 83 -11.37 -8.82 33.29
N LYS A 84 -11.85 -8.54 34.50
CA LYS A 84 -12.78 -9.42 35.24
C LYS A 84 -14.22 -9.42 34.68
N LEU A 85 -14.62 -8.37 33.95
CA LEU A 85 -15.99 -8.20 33.42
C LEU A 85 -16.20 -8.74 31.99
N ASN A 86 -15.13 -9.12 31.27
CA ASN A 86 -15.21 -9.56 29.86
C ASN A 86 -14.95 -11.07 29.65
N LEU A 87 -14.76 -11.85 30.72
CA LEU A 87 -14.59 -13.32 30.66
C LEU A 87 -15.89 -14.09 30.96
N VAL A 88 -16.98 -13.42 31.34
CA VAL A 88 -18.20 -14.06 31.88
C VAL A 88 -19.44 -13.85 31.00
N THR A 89 -19.45 -12.90 30.06
CA THR A 89 -20.62 -12.64 29.21
C THR A 89 -20.39 -13.12 27.77
N PRO A 90 -21.02 -14.22 27.32
CA PRO A 90 -21.04 -14.56 25.91
C PRO A 90 -21.85 -13.50 25.17
N LYS A 91 -21.20 -12.80 24.23
CA LYS A 91 -21.87 -11.88 23.29
C LYS A 91 -22.73 -12.71 22.34
N GLY A 92 -23.98 -12.99 22.71
CA GLY A 92 -24.86 -13.78 21.83
C GLY A 92 -26.23 -14.23 22.35
N PHE A 93 -26.80 -13.66 23.41
CA PHE A 93 -28.14 -14.06 23.90
C PHE A 93 -28.95 -12.85 24.35
N LEU A 94 -29.50 -12.09 23.39
CA LEU A 94 -30.60 -11.16 23.62
C LEU A 94 -31.29 -10.89 22.29
N ASN A 95 -31.97 -11.91 21.77
CA ASN A 95 -32.98 -11.72 20.74
C ASN A 95 -34.03 -12.84 20.78
N ILE A 96 -34.66 -13.04 21.94
CA ILE A 96 -35.89 -13.82 22.07
C ILE A 96 -36.66 -13.14 23.21
N TYR A 97 -37.97 -12.90 23.02
CA TYR A 97 -38.93 -12.25 23.93
C TYR A 97 -39.02 -10.72 23.91
N LEU A 98 -39.58 -10.17 22.83
CA LEU A 98 -40.62 -9.14 22.98
C LEU A 98 -41.90 -9.66 22.31
N PRO A 99 -42.81 -10.33 23.06
CA PRO A 99 -44.12 -10.69 22.53
C PRO A 99 -45.04 -9.45 22.52
N ASN A 100 -45.79 -9.36 21.44
CA ASN A 100 -46.86 -8.41 21.16
C ASN A 100 -47.85 -8.26 22.34
N SER A 101 -48.18 -7.03 22.73
CA SER A 101 -49.47 -6.71 23.35
C SER A 101 -49.82 -5.22 23.27
N LEU A 102 -50.85 -4.92 22.46
CA LEU A 102 -51.92 -3.93 22.70
C LEU A 102 -51.60 -2.43 22.62
N ALA A 103 -52.12 -1.77 21.57
CA ALA A 103 -53.05 -0.64 21.72
C ALA A 103 -53.71 -0.30 20.35
N PHE A 104 -55.02 -0.56 20.27
CA PHE A 104 -56.02 -0.16 19.25
C PHE A 104 -56.34 1.36 19.31
N PRO A 105 -57.27 1.92 18.49
CA PRO A 105 -57.99 1.40 17.31
C PRO A 105 -57.63 2.07 15.98
#